data_AF-A0A1F3SP33-F1
#
_entry.id   AF-A0A1F3SP33-F1
#
_cell.length_a   1.000
_cell.length_b   1.000
_cell.length_c   1.000
_cell.angle_alpha   90.00
_cell.angle_beta   90.00
_cell.angle_gamma   90.00
#
_symmetry.space_group_name_H-M   'P 1'
#
loop_
_entity.id
_entity.type
_entity.pdbx_description
1 polymer ?
#
loop_
_entity_poly.entity_id
_entity_poly.type
_entity_poly.pdbx_seq_one_letter_code
_entity_poly.pdbx_strand_id
1 'polypeptide(L)'
;MERKGQGRGYDKEEERMSEVLKLKNEEGEKGKAEVSAKKRGRKPKDFKEEYRINREQTKFFVDLTKEKENLEKVFQLLESANQKSYGKEINFKDLALFAIDKVSPKDLEKLQEGSLSEMEKVTRALDDHNKKTGINLSLGEYLVKKLGIS
;
A
#
# COMPACT_ATOMS: atom_id res chain seq x y z
N MET A 1 44.08 59.67 16.12
CA MET A 1 43.91 58.32 16.72
C MET A 1 42.68 57.70 16.10
N GLU A 2 42.85 56.81 15.13
CA GLU A 2 41.76 56.03 14.53
C GLU A 2 41.73 54.63 15.16
N ARG A 3 40.55 54.17 15.57
CA ARG A 3 40.24 52.73 15.61
C ARG A 3 38.83 52.49 15.09
N LYS A 4 38.83 51.86 13.90
CA LYS A 4 37.76 51.08 13.23
C LYS A 4 37.21 50.04 14.23
N GLY A 5 35.93 49.73 14.35
CA GLY A 5 34.96 49.37 13.32
C GLY A 5 34.39 47.99 13.73
N GLN A 6 33.31 47.98 14.51
CA GLN A 6 32.53 46.79 14.85
C GLN A 6 31.48 46.51 13.76
N GLY A 7 31.18 45.23 13.52
CA GLY A 7 30.05 44.80 12.69
C GLY A 7 30.47 44.22 11.34
N ARG A 8 30.73 42.91 11.29
CA ARG A 8 30.81 42.14 10.03
C ARG A 8 30.74 40.62 10.18
N GLY A 9 30.18 40.12 11.29
CA GLY A 9 30.08 38.69 11.60
C GLY A 9 28.67 38.12 11.50
N TYR A 10 27.68 38.87 11.97
CA TYR A 10 26.28 38.41 12.08
C TYR A 10 25.52 38.42 10.75
N ASP A 11 25.89 39.30 9.80
CA ASP A 11 25.14 39.47 8.55
C ASP A 11 25.28 38.26 7.60
N LYS A 12 26.41 37.54 7.64
CA LYS A 12 26.66 36.39 6.76
C LYS A 12 25.88 35.13 7.16
N GLU A 13 25.56 35.00 8.44
CA GLU A 13 24.82 33.85 8.94
C GLU A 13 23.32 34.01 8.67
N GLU A 14 22.79 35.23 8.79
CA GLU A 14 21.43 35.56 8.36
C GLU A 14 21.25 35.42 6.84
N GLU A 15 22.23 35.85 6.02
CA GLU A 15 22.17 35.64 4.57
C GLU A 15 22.10 34.16 4.21
N ARG A 16 22.94 33.31 4.82
CA ARG A 16 22.90 31.84 4.61
C ARG A 16 21.58 31.22 5.04
N MET A 17 21.02 31.64 6.18
CA MET A 17 19.74 31.13 6.65
C MET A 17 18.58 31.55 5.74
N SER A 18 18.64 32.77 5.18
CA SER A 18 17.66 33.27 4.22
C SER A 18 17.71 32.51 2.88
N GLU A 19 18.90 32.13 2.44
CA GLU A 19 19.12 31.38 1.20
C GLU A 19 18.65 29.92 1.34
N VAL A 20 18.92 29.30 2.50
CA VAL A 20 18.40 27.96 2.83
C VAL A 20 16.87 27.96 2.92
N LEU A 21 16.25 29.02 3.47
CA LEU A 21 14.79 29.14 3.52
C LEU A 21 14.15 29.35 2.14
N LYS A 22 14.81 30.09 1.24
CA LYS A 22 14.36 30.26 -0.15
C LYS A 22 14.42 28.94 -0.93
N LEU A 23 15.51 28.19 -0.82
CA LEU A 23 15.64 26.88 -1.47
C LEU A 23 14.59 25.87 -0.98
N LYS A 24 14.28 25.88 0.33
CA LYS A 24 13.25 25.01 0.92
C LYS A 24 11.83 25.35 0.46
N ASN A 25 11.56 26.62 0.17
CA ASN A 25 10.26 27.06 -0.36
C ASN A 25 10.13 26.78 -1.87
N GLU A 26 11.21 26.91 -2.65
CA GLU A 26 11.21 26.58 -4.08
C GLU A 26 11.10 25.07 -4.35
N GLU A 27 11.70 24.21 -3.52
CA GLU A 27 11.49 22.76 -3.56
C GLU A 27 10.06 22.36 -3.13
N GLY A 28 9.45 23.13 -2.21
CA GLY A 28 8.06 22.97 -1.79
C GLY A 28 7.02 23.39 -2.85
N GLU A 29 7.38 24.29 -3.76
CA GLU A 29 6.50 24.74 -4.85
C GLU A 29 6.69 23.94 -6.16
N LYS A 30 7.91 23.49 -6.49
CA LYS A 30 8.14 22.65 -7.68
C LYS A 30 7.53 21.25 -7.57
N GLY A 31 7.34 20.72 -6.36
CA GLY A 31 6.63 19.45 -6.12
C GLY A 31 5.10 19.53 -6.18
N LYS A 32 4.51 20.74 -6.19
CA LYS A 32 3.04 20.93 -6.23
C LYS A 32 2.49 21.17 -7.64
N ALA A 33 3.32 21.45 -8.63
CA ALA A 33 2.88 21.87 -9.95
C ALA A 33 2.48 20.72 -10.91
N GLU A 34 2.87 19.46 -10.63
CA GLU A 34 2.59 18.32 -11.54
C GLU A 34 1.74 17.18 -10.95
N VAL A 35 1.28 17.29 -9.70
CA VAL A 35 0.12 16.49 -9.29
C VAL A 35 -1.10 17.30 -9.67
N SER A 36 -1.51 17.18 -10.95
CA SER A 36 -2.77 17.72 -11.42
C SER A 36 -3.87 17.24 -10.46
N ALA A 37 -4.30 18.12 -9.57
CA ALA A 37 -5.43 17.91 -8.69
C ALA A 37 -6.66 17.83 -9.59
N LYS A 38 -6.90 16.66 -10.18
CA LYS A 38 -8.15 16.35 -10.86
C LYS A 38 -9.24 16.58 -9.81
N LYS A 39 -10.01 17.65 -10.02
CA LYS A 39 -11.22 17.97 -9.24
C LYS A 39 -11.95 16.66 -8.99
N ARG A 40 -12.23 16.36 -7.71
CA ARG A 40 -12.97 15.17 -7.27
C ARG A 40 -14.40 15.25 -7.81
N GLY A 41 -14.57 14.94 -9.09
CA GLY A 41 -15.86 14.66 -9.68
C GLY A 41 -16.36 13.30 -9.20
N ARG A 42 -17.67 13.13 -9.19
CA ARG A 42 -18.30 11.83 -8.92
C ARG A 42 -17.84 10.86 -10.01
N LYS A 43 -16.97 9.91 -9.65
CA LYS A 43 -16.60 8.80 -10.54
C LYS A 43 -17.88 8.05 -10.93
N PRO A 44 -18.07 7.69 -12.22
CA PRO A 44 -19.19 6.86 -12.66
C PRO A 44 -19.29 5.57 -11.85
N LYS A 45 -20.52 5.04 -11.71
CA LYS A 45 -20.83 3.89 -10.85
C LYS A 45 -20.03 2.61 -11.22
N ASP A 46 -19.50 2.54 -12.44
CA ASP A 46 -18.75 1.39 -12.97
C ASP A 46 -17.29 1.71 -13.32
N PHE A 47 -16.74 2.81 -12.79
CA PHE A 47 -15.33 3.16 -13.02
C PHE A 47 -14.40 2.21 -12.26
N LYS A 48 -13.92 1.16 -12.94
CA LYS A 48 -12.78 0.36 -12.48
C LYS A 48 -11.49 1.09 -12.86
N GLU A 49 -10.83 1.65 -11.86
CA GLU A 49 -9.50 2.23 -12.03
C GLU A 49 -8.51 1.09 -12.26
N GLU A 50 -7.75 1.13 -13.38
CA GLU A 50 -6.70 0.17 -13.62
C GLU A 50 -5.71 0.19 -12.46
N TYR A 51 -5.43 -0.97 -11.88
CA TYR A 51 -4.40 -1.08 -10.84
C TYR A 51 -3.03 -0.78 -11.44
N ARG A 52 -2.45 0.36 -11.07
CA ARG A 52 -1.09 0.76 -11.46
C ARG A 52 -0.24 0.84 -10.20
N ILE A 53 0.86 0.08 -10.19
CA ILE A 53 1.83 0.12 -9.09
C ILE A 53 2.58 1.46 -9.16
N ASN A 54 2.52 2.23 -8.09
CA ASN A 54 3.38 3.40 -7.92
C ASN A 54 4.76 2.96 -7.43
N ARG A 55 5.75 2.95 -8.33
CA ARG A 55 7.13 2.54 -8.00
C ARG A 55 7.91 3.59 -7.19
N GLU A 56 7.40 4.81 -7.08
CA GLU A 56 8.02 5.88 -6.27
C GLU A 56 7.54 5.84 -4.81
N GLN A 57 6.54 5.00 -4.49
CA GLN A 57 6.05 4.84 -3.13
C GLN A 57 7.11 4.19 -2.24
N THR A 58 7.61 4.97 -1.27
CA THR A 58 8.63 4.52 -0.30
C THR A 58 8.05 4.14 1.06
N LYS A 59 6.81 4.54 1.36
CA LYS A 59 6.15 4.31 2.65
C LYS A 59 4.94 3.41 2.48
N PHE A 60 4.87 2.38 3.32
CA PHE A 60 3.73 1.48 3.44
C PHE A 60 3.23 1.54 4.88
N PHE A 61 1.92 1.71 5.05
CA PHE A 61 1.27 1.71 6.35
C PHE A 61 0.19 0.63 6.33
N VAL A 62 0.08 -0.10 7.43
CA VAL A 62 -0.96 -1.10 7.63
C VAL A 62 -1.84 -0.59 8.77
N ASP A 63 -3.13 -0.39 8.48
CA ASP A 63 -4.13 0.02 9.47
C ASP A 63 -4.94 -1.20 9.90
N LEU A 64 -4.74 -1.63 11.15
CA LEU A 64 -5.46 -2.76 11.75
C LEU A 64 -6.53 -2.31 12.74
N THR A 65 -6.91 -1.03 12.75
CA THR A 65 -7.87 -0.46 13.72
C THR A 65 -9.21 -1.21 13.76
N LYS A 66 -9.66 -1.72 12.61
CA LYS A 66 -10.92 -2.48 12.48
C LYS A 66 -10.73 -3.99 12.58
N GLU A 67 -9.50 -4.49 12.58
CA GLU A 67 -9.15 -5.90 12.50
C GLU A 67 -8.49 -6.37 13.80
N LYS A 68 -9.25 -6.33 14.91
CA LYS A 68 -8.73 -6.60 16.26
C LYS A 68 -8.06 -7.98 16.37
N GLU A 69 -8.62 -9.01 15.71
CA GLU A 69 -8.04 -10.35 15.71
C GLU A 69 -6.68 -10.41 15.01
N ASN A 70 -6.52 -9.68 13.90
CA ASN A 70 -5.25 -9.63 13.18
C ASN A 70 -4.22 -8.77 13.92
N LEU A 71 -4.66 -7.70 14.56
CA LEU A 71 -3.83 -6.88 15.44
C LEU A 71 -3.25 -7.70 16.60
N GLU A 72 -4.08 -8.52 17.25
CA GLU A 72 -3.65 -9.41 18.33
C GLU A 72 -2.60 -10.42 17.86
N LYS A 73 -2.80 -11.04 16.68
CA LYS A 73 -1.80 -11.94 16.08
C LYS A 73 -0.46 -11.25 15.84
N VAL A 74 -0.49 -9.98 15.41
CA VAL A 74 0.74 -9.20 15.22
C VAL A 74 1.47 -8.99 16.56
N PHE A 75 0.76 -8.65 17.62
CA PHE A 75 1.37 -8.50 18.95
C PHE A 75 1.97 -9.80 19.48
N GLN A 76 1.23 -10.91 19.39
CA GLN A 76 1.73 -12.22 19.82
C GLN A 76 3.00 -12.65 19.08
N LEU A 77 3.07 -12.37 17.77
CA LEU A 77 4.27 -12.64 16.97
C LEU A 77 5.45 -11.76 17.38
N LEU A 78 5.21 -10.47 17.66
CA LEU A 78 6.25 -9.54 18.11
C LEU A 78 6.78 -9.93 19.49
N GLU A 79 5.90 -10.28 20.43
CA GLU A 79 6.30 -10.77 21.74
C GLU A 79 7.16 -12.02 21.61
N SER A 80 6.70 -13.02 20.85
CA SER A 80 7.42 -14.27 20.62
C SER A 80 8.78 -14.04 19.94
N ALA A 81 8.84 -13.18 18.92
CA ALA A 81 10.07 -12.88 18.22
C ALA A 81 11.11 -12.16 19.11
N ASN A 82 10.65 -11.41 20.11
CA ASN A 82 11.50 -10.68 21.05
C ASN A 82 11.82 -11.44 22.33
N GLN A 83 11.36 -12.68 22.51
CA GLN A 83 11.82 -13.58 23.57
C GLN A 83 13.24 -14.09 23.30
N LYS A 84 14.22 -13.19 23.37
CA LYS A 84 15.63 -13.48 23.10
C LYS A 84 16.56 -12.76 24.07
N SER A 85 17.74 -13.33 24.28
CA SER A 85 18.72 -12.83 25.24
C SER A 85 19.64 -11.72 24.71
N TYR A 86 19.71 -11.52 23.39
CA TYR A 86 20.62 -10.56 22.76
C TYR A 86 20.10 -10.04 21.41
N GLY A 87 20.71 -8.95 20.95
CA GLY A 87 20.40 -8.30 19.67
C GLY A 87 19.38 -7.17 19.78
N LYS A 88 19.18 -6.45 18.66
CA LYS A 88 18.21 -5.34 18.58
C LYS A 88 16.77 -5.85 18.71
N GLU A 89 15.87 -5.02 19.23
CA GLU A 89 14.43 -5.29 19.23
C GLU A 89 13.91 -5.50 17.79
N ILE A 90 13.06 -6.51 17.61
CA ILE A 90 12.37 -6.80 16.36
C ILE A 90 11.08 -6.00 16.36
N ASN A 91 10.94 -5.11 15.38
CA ASN A 91 9.72 -4.36 15.15
C ASN A 91 8.90 -4.98 14.01
N PHE A 92 7.71 -4.41 13.76
CA PHE A 92 6.84 -4.87 12.68
C PHE A 92 7.49 -4.75 11.30
N LYS A 93 8.34 -3.74 11.06
CA LYS A 93 9.06 -3.59 9.78
C LYS A 93 10.00 -4.76 9.55
N ASP A 94 10.76 -5.18 10.57
CA ASP A 94 11.65 -6.34 10.47
C ASP A 94 10.86 -7.63 10.16
N LEU A 95 9.72 -7.86 10.83
CA LEU A 95 8.83 -8.99 10.54
C LEU A 95 8.25 -8.94 9.13
N ALA A 96 7.77 -7.77 8.69
CA ALA A 96 7.17 -7.60 7.38
C ALA A 96 8.18 -7.86 6.25
N LEU A 97 9.40 -7.33 6.38
CA LEU A 97 10.48 -7.58 5.41
C LEU A 97 10.86 -9.06 5.37
N PHE A 98 10.99 -9.70 6.54
CA PHE A 98 11.24 -11.14 6.60
C PHE A 98 10.13 -11.96 5.93
N ALA A 99 8.87 -11.58 6.15
CA ALA A 99 7.72 -12.28 5.56
C ALA A 99 7.66 -12.13 4.04
N ILE A 100 7.94 -10.94 3.51
CA ILE A 100 7.95 -10.67 2.05
C ILE A 100 8.89 -11.62 1.32
N ASP A 101 10.08 -11.89 1.87
CA ASP A 101 11.06 -12.80 1.29
C ASP A 101 10.62 -14.28 1.29
N LYS A 102 9.61 -14.61 2.10
CA LYS A 102 9.08 -15.98 2.26
C LYS A 102 7.77 -16.21 1.50
N VAL A 103 7.16 -15.17 0.94
CA VAL A 103 5.92 -15.31 0.18
C VAL A 103 6.18 -16.16 -1.06
N SER A 104 5.54 -17.33 -1.13
CA SER A 104 5.64 -18.21 -2.30
C SER A 104 4.60 -17.86 -3.36
N PRO A 105 4.78 -18.31 -4.63
CA PRO A 105 3.75 -18.18 -5.66
C PRO A 105 2.40 -18.78 -5.26
N LYS A 106 2.41 -19.90 -4.51
CA LYS A 106 1.20 -20.54 -4.00
C LYS A 106 0.47 -19.67 -2.95
N ASP A 107 1.22 -18.89 -2.18
CA ASP A 107 0.61 -17.97 -1.20
C ASP A 107 0.01 -16.75 -1.91
N LEU A 108 0.60 -16.30 -3.01
CA LEU A 108 -0.01 -15.28 -3.87
C LEU A 108 -1.32 -15.76 -4.48
N GLU A 109 -1.39 -17.01 -4.96
CA GLU A 109 -2.64 -17.61 -5.46
C GLU A 109 -3.71 -17.66 -4.37
N LYS A 110 -3.36 -18.05 -3.14
CA LYS A 110 -4.29 -18.02 -2.01
C LYS A 110 -4.75 -16.60 -1.67
N LEU A 111 -3.86 -15.62 -1.73
CA LEU A 111 -4.20 -14.22 -1.48
C LEU A 111 -5.18 -13.70 -2.54
N GLN A 112 -4.94 -14.04 -3.81
CA GLN A 112 -5.86 -13.73 -4.91
C GLN A 112 -7.21 -14.41 -4.70
N GLU A 113 -7.25 -15.68 -4.34
CA GLU A 113 -8.49 -16.41 -4.06
C GLU A 113 -9.25 -15.83 -2.87
N GLY A 114 -8.54 -15.41 -1.82
CA GLY A 114 -9.10 -14.74 -0.66
C GLY A 114 -9.68 -13.35 -0.96
N SER A 115 -9.20 -12.69 -2.03
CA SER A 115 -9.69 -11.37 -2.46
C SER A 115 -11.03 -11.42 -3.21
N LEU A 116 -11.46 -12.60 -3.65
CA LEU A 116 -12.70 -12.76 -4.41
C LEU A 116 -13.91 -12.84 -3.48
N SER A 117 -14.97 -12.11 -3.82
CA SER A 117 -16.29 -12.29 -3.23
C SER A 117 -16.90 -13.65 -3.59
N GLU A 118 -17.91 -14.08 -2.85
CA GLU A 118 -18.60 -15.35 -3.11
C GLU A 118 -19.14 -15.45 -4.54
N MET A 119 -19.75 -14.37 -5.06
CA MET A 119 -20.26 -14.34 -6.43
C MET A 119 -19.16 -14.35 -7.49
N GLU A 120 -18.02 -13.71 -7.23
CA GLU A 120 -16.87 -13.76 -8.14
C GLU A 120 -16.26 -15.16 -8.19
N LYS A 121 -16.24 -15.89 -7.07
CA LYS A 121 -15.83 -17.30 -7.04
C LYS A 121 -16.77 -18.18 -7.88
N VAL A 122 -18.09 -17.97 -7.76
CA VAL A 122 -19.08 -18.69 -8.57
C VAL A 122 -18.92 -18.38 -10.06
N THR A 123 -18.72 -17.11 -10.40
CA THR A 123 -18.53 -16.67 -11.79
C THR A 123 -17.25 -17.26 -12.39
N ARG A 124 -16.14 -17.25 -11.63
CA ARG A 124 -14.90 -17.89 -12.04
C ARG A 124 -15.08 -19.39 -12.28
N ALA A 125 -15.81 -20.08 -11.40
CA ALA A 125 -16.08 -21.51 -11.55
C ALA A 125 -16.95 -21.81 -12.79
N LEU A 126 -17.92 -20.95 -13.10
CA LEU A 126 -18.70 -21.00 -14.34
C LEU A 126 -17.81 -20.84 -15.56
N ASP A 127 -16.97 -19.80 -15.59
CA ASP A 127 -16.07 -19.52 -16.70
C ASP A 127 -15.10 -20.68 -16.93
N ASP A 128 -14.53 -21.24 -15.85
CA ASP A 128 -13.64 -22.38 -15.92
C ASP A 128 -14.35 -23.65 -16.41
N HIS A 129 -15.61 -23.88 -15.98
CA HIS A 129 -16.41 -24.99 -16.49
C HIS A 129 -16.71 -24.82 -17.98
N ASN A 130 -17.12 -23.62 -18.40
CA ASN A 130 -17.43 -23.31 -19.79
C ASN A 130 -16.20 -23.47 -20.68
N LYS A 131 -15.03 -22.97 -20.25
CA LYS A 131 -13.75 -23.17 -20.94
C LYS A 131 -13.36 -24.64 -21.06
N LYS A 132 -13.53 -25.44 -19.99
CA LYS A 132 -13.15 -26.87 -19.98
C LYS A 132 -14.07 -27.73 -20.83
N THR A 133 -15.37 -27.42 -20.84
CA THR A 133 -16.38 -28.22 -21.54
C THR A 133 -16.66 -27.73 -22.96
N GLY A 134 -16.22 -26.51 -23.30
CA GLY A 134 -16.55 -25.87 -24.58
C GLY A 134 -18.02 -25.43 -24.67
N ILE A 135 -18.76 -25.51 -23.57
CA ILE A 135 -20.17 -25.12 -23.48
C ILE A 135 -20.24 -23.69 -22.94
N ASN A 136 -21.26 -22.93 -23.34
CA ASN A 136 -21.48 -21.59 -22.81
C ASN A 136 -22.76 -21.56 -21.98
N LEU A 137 -22.69 -22.12 -20.76
CA LEU A 137 -23.82 -22.06 -19.82
C LEU A 137 -23.97 -20.65 -19.26
N SER A 138 -25.22 -20.23 -19.08
CA SER A 138 -25.55 -19.11 -18.22
C SER A 138 -25.37 -19.48 -16.74
N LEU A 139 -25.27 -18.47 -15.87
CA LEU A 139 -25.14 -18.68 -14.42
C LEU A 139 -26.27 -19.55 -13.86
N GLY A 140 -27.51 -19.32 -14.30
CA GLY A 140 -28.67 -20.09 -13.86
C GLY A 140 -28.55 -21.57 -14.25
N GLU A 141 -28.24 -21.86 -15.51
CA GLU A 141 -28.10 -23.24 -16.00
C GLU A 141 -26.95 -23.99 -15.32
N TYR A 142 -25.84 -23.29 -15.08
CA TYR A 142 -24.71 -23.85 -14.35
C TYR A 142 -25.06 -24.17 -12.90
N LEU A 143 -25.79 -23.29 -12.21
CA LEU A 143 -26.23 -23.53 -10.84
C LEU A 143 -27.24 -24.68 -10.76
N VAL A 144 -28.23 -24.72 -11.64
CA VAL A 144 -29.21 -25.82 -11.74
C VAL A 144 -28.48 -27.16 -11.94
N LYS A 145 -27.54 -27.21 -12.87
CA LYS A 145 -26.71 -28.40 -13.15
C LYS A 145 -25.81 -28.78 -11.98
N LYS A 146 -25.19 -27.81 -11.30
CA LYS A 146 -24.24 -28.04 -10.21
C LYS A 146 -24.94 -28.46 -8.91
N LEU A 147 -26.12 -27.90 -8.65
CA LEU A 147 -26.93 -28.18 -7.46
C LEU A 147 -27.86 -29.39 -7.65
N GLY A 148 -27.93 -29.97 -8.86
CA GLY A 148 -28.75 -31.14 -9.15
C GLY A 148 -30.25 -30.85 -9.03
N ILE A 149 -30.65 -29.60 -9.25
CA ILE A 149 -32.05 -29.19 -9.19
C ILE A 149 -32.68 -29.57 -10.54
N SER A 150 -33.74 -30.37 -10.50
CA SER A 150 -34.48 -30.88 -11.66
C SER A 150 -35.90 -30.36 -11.65
#